data_AF-A0A2U1W027-F1
#
_entry.id   AF-A0A2U1W027-F1
#
_cell.length_a   1.000
_cell.length_b   1.000
_cell.length_c   1.000
_cell.angle_alpha   90.00
_cell.angle_beta   90.00
_cell.angle_gamma   90.00
#
_symmetry.space_group_name_H-M   'P 1'
#
loop_
_entity.id
_entity.type
_entity.pdbx_description
1 polymer ?
#
loop_
_entity_poly.entity_id
_entity_poly.type
_entity_poly.pdbx_seq_one_letter_code
_entity_poly.pdbx_strand_id
1 'polypeptide(L)'
;MWRLLIVVAVALLPLGLSHLLQGTGVPAALSAWLPRVERPAALAGQTPPPEWRERAYLTANPDVAAAVRRGAYESGYQHYRLDGLREGRSGGFPAPRDVAELPER
;
A
#
# COMPACT_ATOMS: atom_id res chain seq x y z
N MET A 1 -17.21 -14.26 -15.82
CA MET A 1 -18.64 -13.93 -16.00
C MET A 1 -19.42 -13.74 -14.68
N TRP A 2 -18.79 -13.84 -13.50
CA TRP A 2 -19.39 -13.48 -12.19
C TRP A 2 -19.17 -12.01 -11.78
N ARG A 3 -18.12 -11.37 -12.30
CA ARG A 3 -17.74 -9.98 -11.93
C ARG A 3 -18.63 -8.89 -12.52
N LEU A 4 -19.44 -9.19 -13.54
CA LEU A 4 -20.38 -8.23 -14.16
C LEU A 4 -21.68 -8.08 -13.35
N LEU A 5 -22.07 -9.07 -12.54
CA LEU A 5 -23.30 -9.01 -11.73
C LEU A 5 -23.17 -8.05 -10.53
N ILE A 6 -21.97 -7.88 -9.99
CA ILE A 6 -21.71 -7.01 -8.83
C ILE A 6 -21.79 -5.53 -9.21
N VAL A 7 -21.39 -5.16 -10.44
CA VAL A 7 -21.37 -3.75 -10.87
C VAL A 7 -22.77 -3.27 -11.25
N VAL A 8 -23.64 -4.14 -11.79
CA VAL A 8 -25.02 -3.79 -12.16
C VAL A 8 -25.93 -3.66 -10.93
N ALA A 9 -25.69 -4.43 -9.87
CA ALA A 9 -26.46 -4.35 -8.63
C ALA A 9 -26.23 -3.04 -7.85
N VAL A 10 -25.07 -2.40 -8.00
CA VAL A 10 -24.73 -1.12 -7.35
C VAL A 10 -25.21 0.08 -8.18
N ALA A 11 -25.41 -0.08 -9.49
CA ALA A 11 -25.73 1.01 -10.41
C ALA A 11 -27.24 1.27 -10.61
N LEU A 12 -28.14 0.46 -10.03
CA LEU A 12 -29.60 0.55 -10.22
C LEU A 12 -30.38 0.96 -8.97
N LEU A 13 -29.78 1.73 -8.06
CA LEU A 13 -30.53 2.51 -7.08
C LEU A 13 -30.32 4.01 -7.37
N PRO A 14 -31.19 4.63 -8.18
CA PRO A 14 -31.13 6.05 -8.45
C PRO A 14 -31.63 6.84 -7.25
N LEU A 15 -30.80 7.81 -6.84
CA LEU A 15 -31.21 9.21 -6.62
C LEU A 15 -32.55 9.43 -5.88
N GLY A 16 -32.51 9.48 -4.54
CA GLY A 16 -33.70 9.88 -3.77
C GLY A 16 -33.54 10.11 -2.26
N LEU A 17 -32.32 10.11 -1.69
CA LEU A 17 -32.19 10.16 -0.22
C LEU A 17 -30.91 10.86 0.28
N SER A 18 -30.48 11.95 -0.35
CA SER A 18 -29.24 12.65 0.06
C SER A 18 -29.44 14.02 0.73
N HIS A 19 -30.69 14.45 0.99
CA HIS A 19 -30.94 15.77 1.60
C HIS A 19 -31.70 15.78 2.95
N LEU A 20 -32.05 14.63 3.54
CA LEU A 20 -32.76 14.60 4.84
C LEU A 20 -31.98 13.94 5.98
N LEU A 21 -30.66 13.84 5.86
CA LEU A 21 -29.80 13.22 6.88
C LEU A 21 -28.49 13.99 7.07
N GLN A 22 -28.57 15.31 7.21
CA GLN A 22 -27.52 16.06 7.90
C GLN A 22 -27.76 15.91 9.41
N GLY A 23 -27.22 14.85 10.04
CA GLY A 23 -27.19 14.82 11.51
C GLY A 23 -27.27 13.47 12.23
N THR A 24 -27.17 12.32 11.57
CA THR A 24 -26.95 11.07 12.29
C THR A 24 -25.60 10.51 11.89
N GLY A 25 -24.57 10.85 12.68
CA GLY A 25 -23.35 10.05 12.67
C GLY A 25 -23.71 8.57 12.82
N VAL A 26 -22.83 7.70 12.31
CA VAL A 26 -23.01 6.24 12.41
C VAL A 26 -23.40 5.90 13.87
N PRO A 27 -24.59 5.30 14.12
CA PRO A 27 -25.02 4.98 15.47
C PRO A 27 -23.95 4.19 16.21
N ALA A 28 -23.72 4.48 17.50
CA ALA A 28 -22.67 3.82 18.29
C ALA A 28 -22.80 2.27 18.33
N ALA A 29 -24.02 1.76 18.17
CA ALA A 29 -24.27 0.34 18.02
C ALA A 29 -23.70 -0.25 16.72
N LEU A 30 -23.68 0.54 15.64
CA LEU A 30 -23.10 0.16 14.35
C LEU A 30 -21.57 0.27 14.39
N SER A 31 -20.96 1.23 15.10
CA SER A 31 -19.50 1.28 15.26
C SER A 31 -18.95 0.15 16.15
N ALA A 32 -19.78 -0.44 17.02
CA ALA A 32 -19.42 -1.60 17.83
C ALA A 32 -19.42 -2.94 17.05
N TRP A 33 -20.18 -3.01 15.94
CA TRP A 33 -20.30 -4.20 15.07
C TRP A 33 -19.52 -4.09 13.77
N LEU A 34 -19.03 -2.90 13.43
CA LEU A 34 -18.04 -2.78 12.37
C LEU A 34 -16.80 -3.55 12.83
N PRO A 35 -16.27 -4.48 12.01
CA PRO A 35 -14.95 -5.00 12.28
C PRO A 35 -14.06 -3.76 12.39
N ARG A 36 -13.46 -3.56 13.56
CA ARG A 36 -12.41 -2.56 13.68
C ARG A 36 -11.42 -2.98 12.61
N VAL A 37 -11.28 -2.14 11.58
CA VAL A 37 -10.17 -2.25 10.66
C VAL A 37 -8.95 -1.80 11.47
N GLU A 38 -8.58 -2.61 12.47
CA GLU A 38 -7.26 -2.59 13.04
C GLU A 38 -6.38 -2.75 11.82
N ARG A 39 -5.63 -1.70 11.47
CA ARG A 39 -4.73 -1.73 10.33
C ARG A 39 -3.94 -3.04 10.45
N PRO A 40 -4.22 -4.04 9.60
CA PRO A 40 -3.87 -5.41 9.94
C PRO A 40 -2.34 -5.51 9.99
N ALA A 41 -1.84 -6.55 10.69
CA ALA A 41 -0.44 -6.95 10.65
C ALA A 41 0.12 -7.10 9.21
N ALA A 42 -0.74 -7.08 8.18
CA ALA A 42 -0.39 -6.81 6.79
C ALA A 42 0.65 -5.68 6.65
N LEU A 43 0.50 -4.54 7.35
CA LEU A 43 1.47 -3.44 7.30
C LEU A 43 2.89 -3.81 7.76
N ALA A 44 3.05 -4.85 8.59
CA ALA A 44 4.37 -5.26 9.09
C ALA A 44 5.31 -5.71 7.96
N GLY A 45 4.78 -6.22 6.85
CA GLY A 45 5.57 -6.51 5.65
C GLY A 45 5.80 -5.29 4.74
N GLN A 46 5.07 -4.20 4.93
CA GLN A 46 5.20 -2.99 4.11
C GLN A 46 6.24 -2.04 4.69
N THR A 47 6.58 -2.18 5.97
CA THR A 47 7.64 -1.41 6.61
C THR A 47 9.01 -1.87 6.08
N PRO A 48 9.79 -0.97 5.45
CA PRO A 48 11.16 -1.28 5.06
C PRO A 48 12.04 -1.49 6.30
N PRO A 49 13.00 -2.44 6.27
CA PRO A 49 13.95 -2.58 7.35
C PRO A 49 14.89 -1.34 7.41
N PRO A 50 15.55 -1.06 8.54
CA PRO A 50 16.34 0.17 8.73
C PRO A 50 17.44 0.39 7.68
N GLU A 51 17.99 -0.70 7.15
CA GLU A 51 19.03 -0.69 6.11
C GLU A 51 18.50 -0.37 4.71
N TRP A 52 17.17 -0.36 4.50
CA TRP A 52 16.57 -0.08 3.20
C TRP A 52 16.76 1.39 2.78
N ARG A 53 17.23 1.58 1.54
CA ARG A 53 17.51 2.87 0.92
C ARG A 53 16.57 3.11 -0.26
N GLU A 54 15.34 3.55 0.05
CA GLU A 54 14.29 3.83 -0.93
C GLU A 54 14.76 4.68 -2.12
N ARG A 55 15.40 5.83 -1.83
CA ARG A 55 15.90 6.74 -2.87
C ARG A 55 16.95 6.09 -3.76
N ALA A 56 17.84 5.27 -3.19
CA ALA A 56 18.86 4.58 -3.96
C ALA A 56 18.24 3.53 -4.89
N TYR A 57 17.26 2.77 -4.41
CA TYR A 57 16.53 1.81 -5.22
C TYR A 57 15.79 2.47 -6.38
N LEU A 58 15.06 3.56 -6.13
CA LEU A 58 14.32 4.28 -7.17
C LEU A 58 15.23 5.00 -8.17
N THR A 59 16.43 5.41 -7.76
CA THR A 59 17.43 5.99 -8.65
C THR A 59 18.02 4.92 -9.58
N ALA A 60 18.29 3.73 -9.03
CA ALA A 60 18.79 2.59 -9.80
C ALA A 60 17.72 1.96 -10.71
N ASN A 61 16.43 2.12 -10.39
CA ASN A 61 15.31 1.52 -11.12
C ASN A 61 14.28 2.60 -11.54
N PRO A 62 14.55 3.39 -12.60
CA PRO A 62 13.70 4.51 -13.00
C PRO A 62 12.29 4.12 -13.46
N ASP A 63 12.12 2.92 -14.00
CA ASP A 63 10.84 2.33 -14.38
C ASP A 63 9.96 2.08 -13.16
N VAL A 64 10.56 1.57 -12.08
CA VAL A 64 9.89 1.41 -10.78
C VAL A 64 9.54 2.76 -10.18
N ALA A 65 10.43 3.74 -10.25
CA ALA A 65 10.13 5.10 -9.81
C ALA A 65 8.93 5.69 -10.56
N ALA A 66 8.80 5.41 -11.87
CA ALA A 66 7.64 5.81 -12.64
C ALA A 66 6.36 5.04 -12.23
N ALA A 67 6.48 3.74 -11.92
CA ALA A 67 5.37 2.93 -11.43
C ALA A 67 4.83 3.42 -10.07
N VAL A 68 5.73 3.79 -9.15
CA VAL A 68 5.38 4.40 -7.86
C VAL A 68 4.66 5.73 -8.05
N ARG A 69 5.16 6.62 -8.92
CA ARG A 69 4.50 7.90 -9.23
C ARG A 69 3.09 7.73 -9.82
N ARG A 70 2.83 6.64 -10.53
CA ARG A 70 1.51 6.30 -11.07
C ARG A 70 0.61 5.57 -10.07
N GLY A 71 1.10 5.29 -8.86
CA GLY A 71 0.36 4.57 -7.82
C GLY A 71 0.23 3.07 -8.05
N ALA A 72 1.00 2.49 -8.98
CA ALA A 72 1.02 1.03 -9.19
C ALA A 72 1.70 0.29 -8.02
N TYR A 73 2.63 0.98 -7.34
CA TYR A 73 3.22 0.56 -6.07
C TYR A 73 3.21 1.75 -5.11
N GLU A 74 2.97 1.47 -3.82
CA GLU A 74 3.04 2.44 -2.72
C GLU A 74 4.47 2.92 -2.45
N SER A 75 5.46 2.06 -2.72
CA SER A 75 6.89 2.36 -2.57
C SER A 75 7.76 1.45 -3.44
N GLY A 76 9.02 1.85 -3.63
CA GLY A 76 10.07 1.02 -4.20
C GLY A 76 10.32 -0.24 -3.37
N TYR A 77 10.24 -0.16 -2.04
CA TYR A 77 10.32 -1.34 -1.17
C TYR A 77 9.21 -2.35 -1.47
N GLN A 78 7.98 -1.88 -1.66
CA GLN A 78 6.87 -2.76 -2.03
C GLN A 78 7.14 -3.46 -3.36
N HIS A 79 7.60 -2.73 -4.38
CA HIS A 79 8.02 -3.32 -5.65
C HIS A 79 9.13 -4.36 -5.47
N TYR A 80 10.16 -4.05 -4.68
CA TYR A 80 11.28 -4.96 -4.43
C TYR A 80 10.83 -6.29 -3.83
N ARG A 81 9.94 -6.25 -2.83
CA ARG A 81 9.43 -7.46 -2.17
C ARG A 81 8.53 -8.30 -3.07
N LEU A 82 7.68 -7.68 -3.88
CA LEU A 82 6.72 -8.39 -4.71
C LEU A 82 7.36 -8.94 -5.99
N ASP A 83 8.21 -8.14 -6.63
CA ASP A 83 8.71 -8.40 -7.98
C ASP A 83 10.24 -8.25 -8.09
N GLY A 84 10.81 -7.19 -7.50
CA GLY A 84 12.21 -6.82 -7.72
C GLY A 84 13.23 -7.93 -7.38
N LEU A 85 13.00 -8.73 -6.33
CA LEU A 85 13.85 -9.88 -5.99
C LEU A 85 13.90 -10.93 -7.12
N ARG A 86 12.74 -11.25 -7.69
CA ARG A 86 12.61 -12.22 -8.79
C ARG A 86 13.12 -11.66 -10.12
N GLU A 87 13.03 -10.35 -10.28
CA GLU A 87 13.60 -9.62 -11.42
C GLU A 87 15.12 -9.38 -11.29
N GLY A 88 15.74 -9.71 -10.16
CA GLY A 88 17.16 -9.46 -9.91
C GLY A 88 17.52 -7.97 -9.76
N ARG A 89 16.55 -7.12 -9.40
CA ARG A 89 16.76 -5.68 -9.20
C ARG A 89 17.52 -5.43 -7.89
N SER A 90 18.47 -4.51 -7.92
CA SER A 90 19.32 -4.16 -6.77
C SER A 90 19.35 -2.66 -6.49
N GLY A 91 20.15 -2.24 -5.49
CA GLY A 91 20.38 -0.82 -5.15
C GLY A 91 19.56 -0.31 -3.97
N GLY A 92 18.66 -1.12 -3.43
CA GLY A 92 17.88 -0.79 -2.23
C GLY A 92 18.56 -1.14 -0.91
N PHE A 93 19.59 -1.97 -0.93
CA PHE A 93 20.42 -2.28 0.24
C PHE A 93 21.85 -1.78 0.01
N PRO A 94 22.54 -1.33 1.08
CA PRO A 94 23.97 -1.03 1.02
C PRO A 94 24.78 -2.26 0.61
N ALA A 95 25.95 -2.07 0.00
CA ALA A 95 26.81 -3.19 -0.32
C ALA A 95 27.34 -3.83 0.98
N PRO A 96 27.66 -5.14 0.99
CA PRO A 96 28.19 -5.82 2.18
C PRO A 96 29.44 -5.17 2.79
N ARG A 97 30.25 -4.47 1.98
CA ARG A 97 31.40 -3.70 2.46
C ARG A 97 30.99 -2.45 3.26
N ASP A 98 29.86 -1.84 2.92
CA ASP A 98 29.42 -0.57 3.51
C ASP A 98 28.74 -0.78 4.88
N VAL A 99 28.21 -1.99 5.14
CA VAL A 99 27.59 -2.33 6.43
C VAL A 99 28.61 -2.63 7.54
N ALA A 100 29.81 -3.09 7.18
CA ALA A 100 30.90 -3.37 8.12
C ALA A 100 31.54 -2.08 8.71
N GLU A 101 31.32 -0.94 8.06
CA GLU A 101 31.87 0.37 8.47
C GLU A 101 30.87 1.23 9.27
N LEU A 102 29.65 0.75 9.49
CA LEU A 102 28.67 1.50 10.27
C LEU A 102 29.04 1.41 11.77
N PRO A 103 29.26 2.55 12.46
CA PRO A 103 29.53 2.54 13.89
C PRO A 103 28.31 1.96 14.60
N GLU A 104 28.52 0.93 15.43
CA GLU A 104 27.47 0.35 16.27
C GLU A 104 26.91 1.47 17.16
N ARG A 105 25.66 1.86 16.90
CA ARG A 105 24.96 2.96 17.54
C ARG A 105 23.91 2.44 18.50
#